data_AF-A0A971B7L0-F1
#
_entry.id   AF-A0A971B7L0-F1
#
_cell.length_a   1.000
_cell.length_b   1.000
_cell.length_c   1.000
_cell.angle_alpha   90.00
_cell.angle_beta   90.00
_cell.angle_gamma   90.00
#
_symmetry.space_group_name_H-M   'P 1'
#
loop_
_entity.id
_entity.type
_entity.pdbx_description
1 polymer ?
#
loop_
_entity_poly.entity_id
_entity_poly.type
_entity_poly.pdbx_seq_one_letter_code
_entity_poly.pdbx_strand_id
1 'polypeptide(L)'
;MAGVHLGEFEDAKTYSHKRVAAIMSVNEEWVKDRLLFPRSRDGVRLPGVRYAKVGAFYMITGEAIRLWVESIASPDDPEETAA
;
A
#
# COMPACT_ATOMS: atom_id res chain seq x y z
N MET A 1 8.02 11.10 13.88
CA MET A 1 7.83 9.88 13.06
C MET A 1 6.40 9.43 13.30
N ALA A 2 5.51 9.62 12.33
CA ALA A 2 4.11 9.20 12.46
C ALA A 2 4.03 7.68 12.30
N GLY A 3 3.71 6.98 13.39
CA GLY A 3 3.52 5.53 13.37
C GLY A 3 2.37 5.18 12.46
N VAL A 4 2.66 4.48 11.36
CA VAL A 4 1.66 3.94 10.45
C VAL A 4 0.75 3.03 11.27
N HIS A 5 -0.54 3.37 11.35
CA HIS A 5 -1.58 2.60 12.05
C HIS A 5 -1.86 1.30 11.28
N LEU A 6 -0.90 0.38 11.30
CA LEU A 6 -0.87 -0.89 10.57
C LEU A 6 -1.87 -1.92 11.11
N GLY A 7 -2.44 -1.70 12.30
CA GLY A 7 -3.35 -2.63 12.97
C GLY A 7 -4.83 -2.53 12.55
N GLU A 8 -5.20 -1.61 11.64
CA GLU A 8 -6.61 -1.35 11.28
C GLU A 8 -7.11 -2.16 10.08
N PHE A 9 -6.25 -2.89 9.37
CA PHE A 9 -6.63 -3.71 8.21
C PHE A 9 -6.73 -5.19 8.59
N GLU A 10 -7.93 -5.77 8.46
CA GLU A 10 -8.18 -7.19 8.66
C GLU A 10 -8.05 -7.94 7.33
N ASP A 11 -7.23 -8.99 7.28
CA ASP A 11 -6.90 -9.73 6.05
C ASP A 11 -8.15 -10.27 5.32
N ALA A 12 -9.16 -10.72 6.07
CA ALA A 12 -10.41 -11.27 5.54
C ALA A 12 -11.39 -10.20 5.02
N LYS A 13 -11.10 -8.90 5.20
CA LYS A 13 -11.99 -7.80 4.78
C LYS A 13 -11.46 -7.11 3.54
N THR A 14 -12.39 -6.51 2.80
CA THR A 14 -12.10 -5.70 1.62
C THR A 14 -12.41 -4.25 1.93
N TYR A 15 -11.49 -3.36 1.58
CA TYR A 15 -11.57 -1.93 1.82
C TYR A 15 -11.56 -1.18 0.50
N SER A 16 -12.31 -0.09 0.41
CA SER A 16 -12.22 0.80 -0.75
C SER A 16 -10.96 1.67 -0.64
N HIS A 17 -10.38 2.07 -1.77
CA HIS A 17 -9.25 3.00 -1.81
C HIS A 17 -9.50 4.28 -0.99
N LYS A 18 -10.76 4.75 -0.91
CA LYS A 18 -11.16 5.87 -0.07
C LYS A 18 -10.98 5.59 1.42
N ARG A 19 -11.41 4.40 1.85
CA ARG A 19 -11.29 3.96 3.24
C ARG A 19 -9.81 3.75 3.60
N VAL A 20 -9.03 3.19 2.68
CA VAL A 20 -7.57 3.06 2.84
C VAL A 20 -6.91 4.43 2.98
N ALA A 21 -7.26 5.39 2.11
CA ALA A 21 -6.75 6.76 2.19
C ALA A 21 -7.07 7.43 3.53
N ALA A 22 -8.30 7.27 4.03
CA ALA A 22 -8.72 7.78 5.32
C ALA A 22 -7.94 7.15 6.49
N ILE A 23 -7.79 5.83 6.51
CA ILE A 23 -7.07 5.10 7.58
C ILE A 23 -5.57 5.48 7.58
N MET A 24 -4.96 5.55 6.40
CA MET A 24 -3.56 5.91 6.26
C MET A 24 -3.30 7.42 6.37
N SER A 25 -4.37 8.23 6.46
CA SER A 25 -4.32 9.70 6.44
C SER A 25 -3.53 10.26 5.24
N VAL A 26 -3.76 9.69 4.06
CA VAL A 26 -3.14 10.08 2.78
C VAL A 26 -4.20 10.52 1.76
N ASN A 27 -3.77 11.10 0.63
CA ASN A 27 -4.69 11.50 -0.44
C ASN A 27 -5.26 10.28 -1.19
N GLU A 28 -6.57 10.29 -1.48
CA GLU A 28 -7.25 9.26 -2.30
C GLU A 28 -6.60 9.06 -3.67
N GLU A 29 -6.17 10.14 -4.32
CA GLU A 29 -5.48 10.08 -5.62
C GLU A 29 -4.12 9.40 -5.51
N TRP A 30 -3.41 9.62 -4.40
CA TRP A 30 -2.15 8.95 -4.14
C TRP A 30 -2.33 7.44 -4.02
N VAL A 31 -3.39 6.99 -3.32
CA VAL A 31 -3.73 5.56 -3.22
C VAL A 31 -4.09 5.00 -4.60
N LYS A 32 -4.89 5.71 -5.39
CA LYS A 32 -5.27 5.27 -6.75
C LYS A 32 -4.05 5.16 -7.67
N ASP A 33 -3.18 6.15 -7.67
CA ASP A 33 -1.96 6.16 -8.49
C ASP A 33 -1.08 4.96 -8.14
N ARG A 34 -0.90 4.66 -6.84
CA ARG A 34 -0.10 3.52 -6.38
C ARG A 34 -0.74 2.16 -6.65
N LEU A 35 -2.06 2.06 -6.64
CA LEU A 35 -2.77 0.84 -7.04
C LEU A 35 -2.67 0.58 -8.54
N LEU A 36 -2.79 1.62 -9.37
CA LEU A 36 -2.74 1.51 -10.82
C LEU A 36 -1.31 1.39 -11.36
N PHE A 37 -0.37 2.08 -10.71
CA PHE A 37 1.04 2.17 -11.07
C PHE A 37 1.90 1.87 -9.82
N PRO A 38 2.00 0.60 -9.40
CA PRO A 38 2.85 0.18 -8.29
C PRO A 38 4.33 0.40 -8.67
N ARG A 39 4.86 1.56 -8.33
CA ARG A 39 6.29 1.88 -8.48
C ARG A 39 6.92 1.90 -7.10
N SER A 40 8.06 1.23 -6.95
CA SER A 40 8.92 1.43 -5.79
C SER A 40 9.50 2.85 -5.82
N ARG A 41 10.09 3.30 -4.70
CA ARG A 41 10.76 4.62 -4.62
C ARG A 41 11.84 4.78 -5.69
N ASP A 42 12.44 3.66 -6.13
CA ASP A 42 13.48 3.56 -7.15
C ASP A 42 12.94 3.42 -8.60
N GLY A 43 11.63 3.53 -8.81
CA GLY A 43 11.01 3.34 -10.14
C GLY A 43 10.87 1.89 -10.59
N VAL A 44 11.33 0.91 -9.79
CA VAL A 44 11.12 -0.51 -10.03
C VAL A 44 9.64 -0.86 -9.91
N ARG A 45 9.08 -1.55 -10.90
CA ARG A 45 7.68 -1.97 -10.90
C ARG A 45 7.50 -3.10 -9.90
N LEU A 46 6.80 -2.84 -8.79
CA LEU A 46 6.44 -3.86 -7.83
C LEU A 46 5.30 -4.72 -8.38
N PRO A 47 5.19 -6.00 -7.98
CA PRO A 47 4.00 -6.79 -8.29
C PRO A 47 2.77 -6.04 -7.77
N GLY A 48 1.80 -5.80 -8.66
CA GLY A 48 0.68 -4.95 -8.34
C GLY A 48 -0.18 -5.51 -7.21
N VAL A 49 -0.62 -4.62 -6.33
CA VAL A 49 -1.61 -4.92 -5.30
C VAL A 49 -2.86 -5.46 -5.98
N ARG A 50 -3.32 -6.64 -5.57
CA ARG A 50 -4.57 -7.20 -6.12
C ARG A 50 -5.73 -6.32 -5.68
N TYR A 51 -6.46 -5.77 -6.66
CA TYR A 51 -7.66 -4.99 -6.43
C TYR A 51 -8.77 -5.44 -7.37
N ALA A 52 -10.02 -5.20 -6.96
CA ALA A 52 -11.21 -5.35 -7.79
C ALA A 52 -11.85 -3.97 -8.01
N LYS A 53 -12.21 -3.64 -9.25
CA LYS A 53 -12.96 -2.40 -9.54
C LYS A 53 -14.45 -2.70 -9.45
N VAL A 54 -15.14 -2.05 -8.52
CA VAL A 54 -16.59 -2.12 -8.33
C VAL A 54 -17.18 -0.73 -8.56
N GLY A 55 -17.72 -0.50 -9.76
CA GLY A 55 -18.17 0.83 -10.19
C GLY A 55 -17.04 1.86 -10.19
N ALA A 56 -17.18 2.91 -9.39
CA ALA A 56 -16.17 3.96 -9.20
C ALA A 56 -15.14 3.65 -8.10
N PHE A 57 -15.29 2.52 -7.40
CA PHE A 57 -14.44 2.16 -6.27
C PHE A 57 -13.44 1.07 -6.64
N TYR A 58 -12.19 1.25 -6.20
CA TYR A 58 -11.18 0.21 -6.15
C TYR A 58 -11.23 -0.46 -4.78
N MET A 59 -11.53 -1.75 -4.76
CA MET A 59 -11.64 -2.60 -3.57
C MET A 59 -10.37 -3.43 -3.42
N ILE A 60 -9.76 -3.40 -2.23
CA ILE A 60 -8.46 -3.98 -1.95
C ILE A 60 -8.61 -4.83 -0.68
N THR A 61 -8.09 -6.06 -0.68
CA THR A 61 -8.14 -6.90 0.53
C THR A 61 -7.18 -6.35 1.59
N GLY A 62 -7.49 -6.57 2.87
CA GLY A 62 -6.62 -6.21 3.98
C GLY A 62 -5.22 -6.80 3.82
N GLU A 63 -5.14 -8.06 3.37
CA GLU A 63 -3.88 -8.76 3.07
C GLU A 63 -3.05 -8.01 2.03
N ALA A 64 -3.68 -7.60 0.93
CA ALA A 64 -2.98 -6.88 -0.13
C ALA A 64 -2.53 -5.47 0.31
N ILE A 65 -3.31 -4.81 1.18
CA ILE A 65 -2.91 -3.53 1.80
C ILE A 65 -1.72 -3.75 2.72
N ARG A 66 -1.73 -4.79 3.55
CA ARG A 66 -0.65 -5.10 4.49
C ARG A 66 0.67 -5.35 3.75
N LEU A 67 0.66 -6.23 2.75
CA LEU A 67 1.81 -6.50 1.90
C LEU A 67 2.33 -5.23 1.20
N TRP A 68 1.42 -4.37 0.76
CA TRP A 68 1.77 -3.10 0.14
C TRP A 68 2.44 -2.14 1.13
N VAL A 69 1.89 -2.00 2.33
CA VAL A 69 2.48 -1.13 3.36
C VAL A 69 3.81 -1.69 3.83
N GLU A 70 3.95 -3.00 4.01
CA GLU A 70 5.24 -3.64 4.31
C GLU A 70 6.28 -3.31 3.23
N SER A 71 5.89 -3.37 1.95
CA SER A 71 6.77 -2.98 0.84
C SER A 71 7.13 -1.50 0.81
N ILE A 72 6.34 -0.61 1.42
CA ILE A 72 6.65 0.83 1.55
C ILE A 72 7.46 1.10 2.83
N ALA A 73 7.22 0.31 3.88
CA ALA A 73 7.75 0.51 5.21
C ALA A 73 9.08 -0.19 5.44
N SER A 74 9.48 -1.18 4.62
CA SER A 74 10.86 -1.65 4.60
C SER A 74 11.77 -0.48 4.20
N PRO A 75 12.56 0.10 5.12
CA PRO A 75 13.81 0.69 4.67
C PRO A 75 14.57 -0.44 3.99
N ASP A 76 15.23 -0.16 2.88
CA ASP A 76 16.45 -0.90 2.56
C ASP A 76 17.23 -1.04 3.88
N ASP A 77 17.37 -2.26 4.39
CA ASP A 77 18.55 -2.59 5.20
C ASP A 77 19.71 -2.11 4.33
N PRO A 78 20.50 -1.10 4.76
CA PRO A 78 21.66 -0.72 3.99
C PRO A 78 22.50 -1.97 3.92
N GLU A 79 22.63 -2.51 2.71
CA GLU A 79 23.62 -3.49 2.32
C GLU A 79 24.89 -3.16 3.10
N GLU A 80 25.23 -4.03 4.06
CA GLU A 80 26.46 -3.97 4.84
C GLU A 80 27.58 -3.87 3.80
N THR A 81 28.06 -2.65 3.60
CA THR A 81 29.22 -2.39 2.77
C THR A 81 30.36 -3.06 3.51
N ALA A 82 30.68 -4.28 3.08
CA ALA A 82 31.87 -5.00 3.48
C ALA A 82 33.05 -4.06 3.32
N ALA A 83 33.62 -3.65 4.46
CA ALA A 83 34.86 -2.90 4.58
C ALA A 83 35.92 -3.81 5.20
#